data_AF-A0A7K1KDT2-F1
#
_entry.id   AF-A0A7K1KDT2-F1
#
_cell.length_a   1.000
_cell.length_b   1.000
_cell.length_c   1.000
_cell.angle_alpha   90.00
_cell.angle_beta   90.00
_cell.angle_gamma   90.00
#
_symmetry.space_group_name_H-M   'P 1'
#
loop_
_entity.id
_entity.type
_entity.pdbx_description
1 polymer ?
#
loop_
_entity_poly.entity_id
_entity_poly.type
_entity_poly.pdbx_seq_one_letter_code
_entity_poly.pdbx_strand_id
1 'polypeptide(L)'
;MGFTINEADPTTARGEVPPPGGLAPSRSSTKSTSLRRRPAMVRRTSEDERRGAMSADGEFGLSRPSATRTQHAIRLLVLIRRCGEQPTKSDPPGMATVVRSELRLQAVDFWLRNPDYLADELITLVESGAIGDTYLDVAERLLNDPEPDLRYYPMPKWLHGAFEPLDDAFSLLETYGLATALRRGTPGRNVEQTQFFLTEAGASAAVDLATDPILGWYSHQVELVALIAGDDVGSRLKDRQYLQTTYANTDLGANIASIADRVRVRLTAHAHADGAESSS
;
A
#
# COMPACT_ATOMS: atom_id res chain seq x y z
N MET A 1 59.57 44.50 -15.72
CA MET A 1 58.90 44.05 -16.96
C MET A 1 57.43 43.87 -16.63
N GLY A 2 56.61 44.85 -16.99
CA GLY A 2 55.15 44.78 -16.85
C GLY A 2 54.50 44.50 -18.20
N PHE A 3 53.23 44.07 -18.17
CA PHE A 3 52.15 44.47 -19.09
C PHE A 3 50.83 43.93 -18.48
N THR A 4 50.06 44.72 -17.74
CA THR A 4 48.95 45.64 -18.11
C THR A 4 47.58 44.95 -18.25
N ILE A 5 46.67 45.46 -17.43
CA ILE A 5 45.23 45.24 -17.29
C ILE A 5 44.54 46.04 -18.40
N ASN A 6 43.41 45.58 -18.95
CA ASN A 6 42.56 46.45 -19.79
C ASN A 6 41.11 46.41 -19.30
N GLU A 7 40.70 47.49 -18.64
CA GLU A 7 39.33 47.98 -18.59
C GLU A 7 38.96 48.61 -19.94
N ALA A 8 37.70 48.48 -20.35
CA ALA A 8 36.99 49.51 -21.11
C ALA A 8 35.48 49.34 -20.92
N ASP A 9 34.87 50.35 -20.32
CA ASP A 9 33.43 50.61 -20.22
C ASP A 9 33.06 51.78 -21.19
N PRO A 10 31.86 52.41 -21.16
CA PRO A 10 30.72 52.23 -22.07
C PRO A 10 30.42 53.49 -22.92
N THR A 11 29.66 53.39 -24.03
CA THR A 11 28.91 54.56 -24.56
C THR A 11 27.73 54.17 -25.49
N THR A 12 26.50 54.34 -24.98
CA THR A 12 25.33 55.06 -25.56
C THR A 12 24.68 54.70 -26.91
N ALA A 13 23.38 54.36 -26.88
CA ALA A 13 22.27 55.00 -27.63
C ALA A 13 20.94 54.30 -27.24
N ARG A 14 20.03 54.89 -26.43
CA ARG A 14 18.96 55.88 -26.74
C ARG A 14 17.90 55.42 -27.75
N GLY A 15 16.62 55.51 -27.34
CA GLY A 15 15.41 55.51 -28.18
C GLY A 15 14.30 54.64 -27.55
N GLU A 16 13.49 55.12 -26.61
CA GLU A 16 12.30 55.99 -26.74
C GLU A 16 10.99 55.21 -26.51
N VAL A 17 10.26 55.62 -25.47
CA VAL A 17 8.85 55.29 -25.17
C VAL A 17 8.05 56.55 -25.50
N PRO A 18 6.94 56.50 -26.26
CA PRO A 18 5.60 56.80 -25.68
C PRO A 18 4.41 56.19 -26.49
N PRO A 19 3.13 56.58 -26.29
CA PRO A 19 2.28 56.44 -25.10
C PRO A 19 0.90 55.77 -25.47
N PRO A 20 -0.09 55.68 -24.54
CA PRO A 20 -1.30 54.87 -24.73
C PRO A 20 -2.48 55.66 -25.34
N GLY A 21 -3.34 54.97 -26.09
CA GLY A 21 -4.56 55.50 -26.72
C GLY A 21 -5.75 54.55 -26.51
N GLY A 22 -6.90 55.12 -26.12
CA GLY A 22 -8.06 54.42 -25.58
C GLY A 22 -9.25 54.15 -26.53
N LEU A 23 -10.27 53.52 -25.91
CA LEU A 23 -11.72 53.51 -26.20
C LEU A 23 -12.30 52.64 -27.35
N ALA A 24 -12.85 51.46 -26.95
CA ALA A 24 -14.21 50.87 -27.12
C ALA A 24 -15.07 51.15 -28.41
N PRO A 25 -16.11 50.34 -28.80
CA PRO A 25 -16.93 49.43 -27.96
C PRO A 25 -17.50 48.11 -28.59
N SER A 26 -18.21 47.37 -27.72
CA SER A 26 -19.35 46.46 -27.96
C SER A 26 -19.10 44.99 -28.38
N ARG A 27 -19.58 44.05 -27.55
CA ARG A 27 -20.87 43.36 -27.77
C ARG A 27 -21.27 42.51 -26.56
N SER A 28 -22.55 42.62 -26.26
CA SER A 28 -23.32 41.96 -25.21
C SER A 28 -23.55 40.47 -25.50
N SER A 29 -23.55 39.66 -24.46
CA SER A 29 -24.23 38.36 -24.42
C SER A 29 -24.46 37.95 -22.97
N THR A 30 -25.60 38.38 -22.44
CA THR A 30 -26.18 37.92 -21.19
C THR A 30 -26.84 36.55 -21.41
N LYS A 31 -26.31 35.49 -20.81
CA LYS A 31 -27.04 34.22 -20.67
C LYS A 31 -27.84 34.24 -19.37
N SER A 32 -29.15 34.36 -19.56
CA SER A 32 -30.21 34.28 -18.57
C SER A 32 -30.22 32.90 -17.88
N THR A 33 -30.10 32.88 -16.55
CA THR A 33 -30.23 31.68 -15.73
C THR A 33 -31.67 31.60 -15.22
N SER A 34 -32.49 30.75 -15.85
CA SER A 34 -33.87 30.49 -15.41
C SER A 34 -33.85 29.43 -14.30
N LEU A 35 -34.11 29.84 -13.06
CA LEU A 35 -34.47 28.95 -11.96
C LEU A 35 -35.84 28.32 -12.27
N ARG A 36 -35.88 27.02 -12.55
CA ARG A 36 -37.12 26.23 -12.48
C ARG A 36 -37.14 25.42 -11.19
N ARG A 37 -38.12 25.76 -10.35
CA ARG A 37 -38.52 25.03 -9.14
C ARG A 37 -38.92 23.60 -9.51
N ARG A 38 -38.35 22.60 -8.82
CA ARG A 38 -38.83 21.22 -8.82
C ARG A 38 -39.79 21.01 -7.63
N PRO A 39 -40.93 20.31 -7.82
CA PRO A 39 -41.87 20.04 -6.74
C PRO A 39 -41.38 18.92 -5.81
N ALA A 40 -41.77 19.04 -4.55
CA ALA A 40 -41.52 18.08 -3.48
C ALA A 40 -42.16 16.72 -3.79
N MET A 41 -41.35 15.65 -3.75
CA MET A 41 -41.82 14.28 -3.84
C MET A 41 -41.77 13.64 -2.46
N VAL A 42 -42.96 13.30 -1.97
CA VAL A 42 -43.28 12.68 -0.69
C VAL A 42 -42.55 11.34 -0.53
N ARG A 43 -41.76 11.19 0.54
CA ARG A 43 -41.30 9.89 1.04
C ARG A 43 -42.49 9.15 1.63
N ARG A 44 -42.91 8.05 1.01
CA ARG A 44 -43.67 6.99 1.70
C ARG A 44 -42.70 5.89 2.09
N THR A 45 -42.63 5.66 3.40
CA THR A 45 -42.06 4.48 4.04
C THR A 45 -42.97 3.28 3.78
N SER A 46 -42.41 2.15 3.37
CA SER A 46 -43.05 0.84 3.51
C SER A 46 -42.07 -0.09 4.20
N GLU A 47 -42.27 -0.28 5.50
CA GLU A 47 -41.54 -1.16 6.41
C GLU A 47 -41.86 -2.66 6.20
N ASP A 48 -42.46 -3.04 5.06
CA ASP A 48 -43.06 -4.36 4.86
C ASP A 48 -42.31 -5.30 3.89
N GLU A 49 -41.14 -4.91 3.38
CA GLU A 49 -40.27 -5.82 2.60
C GLU A 49 -39.16 -6.48 3.44
N ARG A 50 -39.17 -6.29 4.77
CA ARG A 50 -38.18 -6.88 5.71
C ARG A 50 -38.68 -8.10 6.47
N ARG A 51 -39.50 -8.96 5.84
CA ARG A 51 -39.83 -10.27 6.41
C ARG A 51 -39.89 -11.35 5.34
N GLY A 52 -38.90 -12.23 5.36
CA GLY A 52 -39.06 -13.59 4.83
C GLY A 52 -37.97 -14.10 3.90
N ALA A 53 -36.81 -14.45 4.45
CA ALA A 53 -36.01 -15.59 4.00
C ALA A 53 -35.04 -15.99 5.14
N MET A 54 -35.59 -16.55 6.22
CA MET A 54 -34.80 -17.37 7.15
C MET A 54 -34.57 -18.72 6.47
N SER A 55 -33.43 -18.87 5.79
CA SER A 55 -32.88 -20.19 5.50
C SER A 55 -32.19 -20.71 6.74
N ALA A 56 -32.60 -21.91 7.15
CA ALA A 56 -32.04 -22.67 8.24
C ALA A 56 -30.76 -23.38 7.78
N ASP A 57 -29.67 -22.62 7.63
CA ASP A 57 -28.30 -23.15 7.57
C ASP A 57 -27.46 -22.26 8.48
N GLY A 58 -27.39 -22.66 9.74
CA GLY A 58 -26.62 -21.98 10.79
C GLY A 58 -25.14 -22.31 10.66
N GLU A 59 -24.47 -21.76 9.66
CA GLU A 59 -23.04 -21.51 9.73
C GLU A 59 -22.90 -20.03 10.12
N PHE A 60 -22.59 -19.77 11.39
CA PHE A 60 -22.18 -18.43 11.81
C PHE A 60 -20.89 -18.13 11.04
N GLY A 61 -21.01 -17.45 9.90
CA GLY A 61 -19.90 -16.83 9.21
C GLY A 61 -19.29 -15.82 10.17
N LEU A 62 -18.32 -16.27 10.97
CA LEU A 62 -17.55 -15.44 11.88
C LEU A 62 -16.79 -14.46 11.00
N SER A 63 -17.38 -13.28 10.81
CA SER A 63 -16.73 -12.09 10.31
C SER A 63 -15.41 -11.95 11.07
N ARG A 64 -14.29 -12.32 10.44
CA ARG A 64 -12.97 -12.26 11.07
C ARG A 64 -12.74 -10.82 11.57
N PRO A 65 -12.19 -10.64 12.78
CA PRO A 65 -12.05 -9.31 13.36
C PRO A 65 -11.11 -8.44 12.51
N SER A 66 -11.38 -7.14 12.47
CA SER A 66 -10.42 -6.17 11.94
C SER A 66 -9.22 -6.05 12.89
N ALA A 67 -8.04 -5.77 12.34
CA ALA A 67 -6.86 -5.51 13.15
C ALA A 67 -7.12 -4.34 14.08
N THR A 68 -6.65 -4.44 15.33
CA THR A 68 -6.61 -3.26 16.19
C THR A 68 -5.64 -2.23 15.61
N ARG A 69 -5.86 -0.95 15.92
CA ARG A 69 -4.94 0.13 15.54
C ARG A 69 -3.49 -0.16 15.94
N THR A 70 -3.27 -0.76 17.11
CA THR A 70 -1.94 -1.13 17.60
C THR A 70 -1.31 -2.23 16.76
N GLN A 71 -2.05 -3.29 16.43
CA GLN A 71 -1.54 -4.36 15.56
C GLN A 71 -1.21 -3.85 14.16
N HIS A 72 -2.04 -2.94 13.63
CA HIS A 72 -1.76 -2.29 12.36
C HIS A 72 -0.49 -1.44 12.44
N ALA A 73 -0.33 -0.62 13.48
CA ALA A 73 0.89 0.16 13.71
C ALA A 73 2.15 -0.71 13.78
N ILE A 74 2.08 -1.86 14.48
CA ILE A 74 3.19 -2.83 14.56
C ILE A 74 3.56 -3.38 13.18
N ARG A 75 2.57 -3.76 12.36
CA ARG A 75 2.83 -4.22 10.99
C ARG A 75 3.50 -3.14 10.15
N LEU A 76 2.98 -1.92 10.18
CA LEU A 76 3.56 -0.81 9.42
C LEU A 76 4.99 -0.49 9.89
N LEU A 77 5.26 -0.57 11.19
CA LEU A 77 6.60 -0.38 11.76
C LEU A 77 7.62 -1.34 11.12
N VAL A 78 7.32 -2.65 11.11
CA VAL A 78 8.24 -3.66 10.55
C VAL A 78 8.33 -3.59 9.02
N LEU A 79 7.21 -3.28 8.34
CA LEU A 79 7.17 -3.15 6.88
C LEU A 79 7.99 -1.97 6.39
N ILE A 80 7.86 -0.80 7.01
CA ILE A 80 8.65 0.37 6.59
C ILE A 80 10.13 0.13 6.90
N ARG A 81 10.45 -0.54 8.01
CA ARG A 81 11.83 -0.89 8.35
C ARG A 81 12.50 -1.80 7.34
N ARG A 82 11.76 -2.80 6.83
CA ARG A 82 12.34 -3.88 6.01
C ARG A 82 12.09 -3.74 4.52
N CYS A 83 10.94 -3.21 4.11
CA CYS A 83 10.57 -3.02 2.70
C CYS A 83 10.79 -1.58 2.20
N GLY A 84 11.22 -0.67 3.10
CA GLY A 84 11.57 0.71 2.77
C GLY A 84 12.98 0.85 2.21
N GLU A 85 13.20 1.90 1.42
CA GLU A 85 14.50 2.29 0.88
C GLU A 85 15.26 3.20 1.84
N GLN A 86 16.54 3.41 1.55
CA GLN A 86 17.38 4.37 2.27
C GLN A 86 16.94 5.82 1.98
N PRO A 87 16.79 6.68 3.01
CA PRO A 87 16.50 8.09 2.80
C PRO A 87 17.62 8.82 2.06
N THR A 88 17.24 9.86 1.32
CA THR A 88 18.12 10.74 0.56
C THR A 88 18.38 12.04 1.30
N LYS A 89 19.33 12.85 0.82
CA LYS A 89 19.59 14.20 1.37
C LYS A 89 18.39 15.17 1.27
N SER A 90 17.40 14.85 0.42
CA SER A 90 16.19 15.67 0.24
C SER A 90 15.07 15.33 1.23
N ASP A 91 15.28 14.32 2.06
CA ASP A 91 14.32 13.84 3.04
C ASP A 91 14.54 14.49 4.41
N PRO A 92 13.54 14.40 5.31
CA PRO A 92 13.72 14.86 6.68
C PRO A 92 14.95 14.21 7.33
N PRO A 93 15.71 14.96 8.13
CA PRO A 93 16.84 14.39 8.87
C PRO A 93 16.36 13.40 9.94
N GLY A 94 17.21 12.43 10.29
CA GLY A 94 16.93 11.44 11.35
C GLY A 94 15.94 10.35 10.97
N MET A 95 15.71 10.16 9.65
CA MET A 95 14.93 9.05 9.12
C MET A 95 15.87 7.88 8.80
N ALA A 96 15.44 6.67 9.17
CA ALA A 96 16.18 5.43 8.95
C ALA A 96 15.78 4.75 7.64
N THR A 97 14.49 4.74 7.33
CA THR A 97 13.94 4.15 6.08
C THR A 97 12.72 4.92 5.60
N VAL A 98 12.36 4.70 4.33
CA VAL A 98 11.19 5.34 3.73
C VAL A 98 10.49 4.43 2.73
N VAL A 99 9.16 4.45 2.74
CA VAL A 99 8.32 3.89 1.68
C VAL A 99 7.63 5.06 0.96
N ARG A 100 7.96 5.24 -0.32
CA ARG A 100 7.52 6.40 -1.11
C ARG A 100 6.09 6.33 -1.60
N SER A 101 5.48 5.14 -1.55
CA SER A 101 4.19 4.89 -2.18
C SER A 101 3.28 4.17 -1.21
N GLU A 102 2.12 4.77 -0.94
CA GLU A 102 1.05 4.10 -0.20
C GLU A 102 0.64 2.79 -0.88
N LEU A 103 0.54 2.79 -2.22
CA LEU A 103 0.23 1.57 -2.96
C LEU A 103 1.27 0.46 -2.69
N ARG A 104 2.56 0.79 -2.65
CA ARG A 104 3.60 -0.19 -2.28
C ARG A 104 3.39 -0.68 -0.85
N LEU A 105 3.18 0.23 0.11
CA LEU A 105 2.99 -0.12 1.52
C LEU A 105 1.77 -1.04 1.73
N GLN A 106 0.64 -0.72 1.08
CA GLN A 106 -0.58 -1.53 1.10
C GLN A 106 -0.34 -2.93 0.49
N ALA A 107 0.40 -2.99 -0.62
CA ALA A 107 0.69 -4.26 -1.28
C ALA A 107 1.56 -5.19 -0.42
N VAL A 108 2.61 -4.67 0.24
CA VAL A 108 3.44 -5.48 1.14
C VAL A 108 2.71 -5.86 2.43
N ASP A 109 1.86 -4.98 2.95
CA ASP A 109 1.00 -5.27 4.11
C ASP A 109 -0.03 -6.35 3.80
N PHE A 110 -0.58 -6.38 2.58
CA PHE A 110 -1.44 -7.47 2.12
C PHE A 110 -0.75 -8.84 2.25
N TRP A 111 0.49 -8.99 1.77
CA TRP A 111 1.20 -10.27 1.90
C TRP A 111 1.55 -10.61 3.34
N LEU A 112 1.88 -9.63 4.19
CA LEU A 112 2.13 -9.88 5.61
C LEU A 112 0.91 -10.46 6.34
N ARG A 113 -0.30 -10.04 5.93
CA ARG A 113 -1.58 -10.47 6.53
C ARG A 113 -2.12 -11.78 5.98
N ASN A 114 -1.75 -12.12 4.76
CA ASN A 114 -2.30 -13.26 4.02
C ASN A 114 -1.15 -14.24 3.69
N PRO A 115 -0.76 -15.09 4.66
CA PRO A 115 0.40 -15.97 4.53
C PRO A 115 0.25 -17.03 3.42
N ASP A 116 -0.98 -17.35 3.04
CA ASP A 116 -1.29 -18.19 1.88
C ASP A 116 -0.92 -17.51 0.56
N TYR A 117 -1.23 -16.22 0.39
CA TYR A 117 -0.76 -15.45 -0.76
C TYR A 117 0.76 -15.28 -0.77
N LEU A 118 1.38 -15.13 0.40
CA LEU A 118 2.83 -15.09 0.54
C LEU A 118 3.47 -16.43 0.14
N ALA A 119 2.90 -17.55 0.58
CA ALA A 119 3.33 -18.89 0.20
C ALA A 119 3.20 -19.15 -1.31
N ASP A 120 2.09 -18.72 -1.92
CA ASP A 120 1.88 -18.86 -3.37
C ASP A 120 2.94 -18.12 -4.20
N GLU A 121 3.40 -16.95 -3.73
CA GLU A 121 4.48 -16.20 -4.34
C GLU A 121 5.84 -16.88 -4.13
N LEU A 122 6.12 -17.47 -2.96
CA LEU A 122 7.34 -18.26 -2.74
C LEU A 122 7.43 -19.43 -3.72
N ILE A 123 6.35 -20.18 -3.89
CA ILE A 123 6.29 -21.30 -4.84
C ILE A 123 6.54 -20.79 -6.27
N THR A 124 5.96 -19.65 -6.64
CA THR A 124 6.19 -19.04 -7.96
C THR A 124 7.66 -18.66 -8.18
N LEU A 125 8.35 -18.13 -7.16
CA LEU A 125 9.77 -17.81 -7.25
C LEU A 125 10.63 -19.07 -7.37
N VAL A 126 10.31 -20.15 -6.65
CA VAL A 126 10.95 -21.46 -6.79
C VAL A 126 10.77 -22.01 -8.21
N GLU A 127 9.53 -22.05 -8.71
CA GLU A 127 9.21 -22.54 -10.06
C GLU A 127 9.93 -21.77 -11.17
N SER A 128 10.20 -20.48 -10.96
CA SER A 128 10.97 -19.65 -11.89
C SER A 128 12.50 -19.82 -11.78
N GLY A 129 12.99 -20.56 -10.78
CA GLY A 129 14.41 -20.69 -10.44
C GLY A 129 15.03 -19.45 -9.79
N ALA A 130 14.22 -18.50 -9.31
CA ALA A 130 14.70 -17.26 -8.69
C ALA A 130 15.22 -17.47 -7.27
N ILE A 131 14.70 -18.49 -6.56
CA ILE A 131 15.14 -18.94 -5.24
C ILE A 131 15.18 -20.47 -5.21
N GLY A 132 15.89 -21.06 -4.24
CA GLY A 132 16.05 -22.51 -4.15
C GLY A 132 14.87 -23.24 -3.52
N ASP A 133 14.73 -24.53 -3.86
CA ASP A 133 13.59 -25.39 -3.49
C ASP A 133 13.38 -25.53 -1.97
N THR A 134 14.39 -25.25 -1.14
CA THR A 134 14.27 -25.18 0.33
C THR A 134 13.18 -24.20 0.82
N TYR A 135 12.74 -23.26 -0.03
CA TYR A 135 11.64 -22.35 0.27
C TYR A 135 10.25 -23.01 0.14
N LEU A 136 10.13 -24.20 -0.44
CA LEU A 136 8.88 -24.97 -0.43
C LEU A 136 8.49 -25.38 0.99
N ASP A 137 9.46 -25.80 1.82
CA ASP A 137 9.23 -26.05 3.25
C ASP A 137 8.77 -24.80 4.00
N VAL A 138 9.27 -23.62 3.60
CA VAL A 138 8.85 -22.33 4.18
C VAL A 138 7.40 -22.04 3.79
N ALA A 139 7.05 -22.23 2.53
CA ALA A 139 5.68 -22.06 2.01
C ALA A 139 4.69 -23.03 2.67
N GLU A 140 5.09 -24.26 2.96
CA GLU A 140 4.27 -25.21 3.72
C GLU A 140 4.04 -24.74 5.16
N ARG A 141 5.09 -24.31 5.88
CA ARG A 141 4.94 -23.79 7.26
C ARG A 141 4.02 -22.56 7.33
N LEU A 142 4.07 -21.68 6.34
CA LEU A 142 3.17 -20.52 6.25
C LEU A 142 1.67 -20.90 6.26
N LEU A 143 1.30 -22.11 5.83
CA LEU A 143 -0.08 -22.58 5.82
C LEU A 143 -0.48 -23.38 7.06
N ASN A 144 0.50 -23.97 7.75
CA ASN A 144 0.27 -24.98 8.78
C ASN A 144 0.61 -24.50 10.19
N ASP A 145 1.44 -23.46 10.33
CA ASP A 145 1.68 -22.85 11.63
C ASP A 145 0.36 -22.27 12.18
N PRO A 146 0.08 -22.39 13.50
CA PRO A 146 -1.17 -21.89 14.10
C PRO A 146 -1.25 -20.36 14.12
N GLU A 147 -0.12 -19.69 13.89
CA GLU A 147 0.03 -18.24 13.96
C GLU A 147 -0.67 -17.48 12.81
N PRO A 148 -0.64 -17.96 11.56
CA PRO A 148 -1.54 -17.58 10.48
C PRO A 148 -3.00 -17.34 10.90
N ASP A 149 -3.62 -18.25 11.66
CA ASP A 149 -5.04 -18.12 12.02
C ASP A 149 -5.30 -17.09 13.13
N LEU A 150 -4.35 -16.91 14.06
CA LEU A 150 -4.46 -15.93 15.15
C LEU A 150 -4.20 -14.49 14.69
N ARG A 151 -3.51 -14.31 13.56
CA ARG A 151 -3.06 -13.01 13.05
C ARG A 151 -3.57 -12.67 11.65
N TYR A 152 -4.47 -13.48 11.11
CA TYR A 152 -5.14 -13.19 9.84
C TYR A 152 -6.15 -12.05 10.00
N TYR A 153 -5.85 -10.92 9.35
CA TYR A 153 -6.74 -9.78 9.25
C TYR A 153 -7.10 -9.58 7.78
N PRO A 154 -8.30 -10.00 7.33
CA PRO A 154 -8.66 -9.86 5.92
C PRO A 154 -8.61 -8.40 5.52
N MET A 155 -8.12 -8.16 4.31
CA MET A 155 -8.03 -6.83 3.75
C MET A 155 -9.15 -6.66 2.71
N PRO A 156 -9.97 -5.61 2.80
CA PRO A 156 -11.01 -5.38 1.81
C PRO A 156 -10.37 -4.92 0.49
N LYS A 157 -11.00 -5.31 -0.61
CA LYS A 157 -10.64 -4.77 -1.92
C LYS A 157 -11.32 -3.42 -2.13
N TRP A 158 -10.55 -2.42 -2.49
CA TRP A 158 -11.04 -1.13 -2.96
C TRP A 158 -10.59 -0.87 -4.39
N LEU A 159 -11.00 0.26 -4.98
CA LEU A 159 -10.83 0.66 -6.39
C LEU A 159 -9.55 0.17 -7.09
N HIS A 160 -8.43 0.12 -6.35
CA HIS A 160 -7.12 -0.19 -6.88
C HIS A 160 -6.42 -1.38 -6.22
N GLY A 161 -7.13 -2.22 -5.46
CA GLY A 161 -6.58 -3.41 -4.80
C GLY A 161 -6.91 -3.45 -3.31
N ALA A 162 -6.18 -4.27 -2.57
CA ALA A 162 -6.27 -4.37 -1.12
C ALA A 162 -6.00 -3.00 -0.47
N PHE A 163 -6.87 -2.59 0.45
CA PHE A 163 -6.82 -1.27 1.05
C PHE A 163 -7.21 -1.28 2.53
N GLU A 164 -6.43 -0.62 3.37
CA GLU A 164 -6.83 -0.21 4.71
C GLU A 164 -6.41 1.24 4.99
N PRO A 165 -7.25 2.09 5.60
CA PRO A 165 -6.82 3.42 6.02
C PRO A 165 -5.60 3.37 6.95
N LEU A 166 -4.54 4.10 6.58
CA LEU A 166 -3.28 4.09 7.34
C LEU A 166 -3.22 5.18 8.43
N ASP A 167 -4.06 6.21 8.35
CA ASP A 167 -3.98 7.42 9.19
C ASP A 167 -4.05 7.11 10.70
N ASP A 168 -4.95 6.23 11.12
CA ASP A 168 -5.11 5.89 12.54
C ASP A 168 -3.88 5.17 13.10
N ALA A 169 -3.34 4.20 12.34
CA ALA A 169 -2.15 3.46 12.73
C ALA A 169 -0.91 4.37 12.73
N PHE A 170 -0.77 5.25 11.74
CA PHE A 170 0.31 6.23 11.69
C PHE A 170 0.22 7.26 12.80
N SER A 171 -0.97 7.72 13.17
CA SER A 171 -1.15 8.66 14.30
C SER A 171 -0.58 8.08 15.59
N LEU A 172 -0.71 6.77 15.81
CA LEU A 172 -0.10 6.09 16.95
C LEU A 172 1.43 6.10 16.86
N LEU A 173 2.01 5.76 15.70
CA LEU A 173 3.46 5.76 15.49
C LEU A 173 4.06 7.17 15.61
N GLU A 174 3.38 8.18 15.09
CA GLU A 174 3.76 9.60 15.18
C GLU A 174 3.74 10.10 16.62
N THR A 175 2.72 9.71 17.40
CA THR A 175 2.61 10.08 18.82
C THR A 175 3.82 9.62 19.63
N TYR A 176 4.39 8.46 19.30
CA TYR A 176 5.60 7.93 19.95
C TYR A 176 6.90 8.32 19.24
N GLY A 177 6.85 9.14 18.18
CA GLY A 177 8.03 9.56 17.42
C GLY A 177 8.71 8.43 16.64
N LEU A 178 7.99 7.35 16.33
CA LEU A 178 8.53 6.16 15.66
C LEU A 178 8.48 6.26 14.13
N ALA A 179 7.48 6.95 13.59
CA ALA A 179 7.32 7.14 12.16
C ALA A 179 6.65 8.49 11.87
N THR A 180 6.69 8.94 10.62
CA THR A 180 5.90 10.09 10.15
C THR A 180 5.43 9.91 8.71
N ALA A 181 4.25 10.43 8.40
CA ALA A 181 3.70 10.45 7.04
C ALA A 181 3.75 11.87 6.46
N LEU A 182 4.48 12.05 5.36
CA LEU A 182 4.55 13.32 4.64
C LEU A 182 3.76 13.26 3.34
N ARG A 183 2.80 14.19 3.22
CA ARG A 183 2.01 14.40 2.01
C ARG A 183 2.76 15.37 1.09
N ARG A 184 3.24 14.89 -0.05
CA ARG A 184 3.78 15.70 -1.14
C ARG A 184 2.67 16.06 -2.13
N GLY A 185 2.71 17.29 -2.58
CA GLY A 185 1.80 17.84 -3.59
C GLY A 185 1.82 19.36 -3.56
N THR A 186 1.07 19.97 -4.47
CA THR A 186 0.92 21.42 -4.51
C THR A 186 -0.19 21.86 -3.53
N PRO A 187 0.06 22.78 -2.58
CA PRO A 187 -0.99 23.34 -1.72
C PRO A 187 -2.17 23.88 -2.55
N GLY A 188 -3.40 23.47 -2.21
CA GLY A 188 -4.61 23.83 -2.97
C GLY A 188 -4.89 22.95 -4.19
N ARG A 189 -4.10 21.89 -4.42
CA ARG A 189 -4.39 20.78 -5.35
C ARG A 189 -4.47 19.46 -4.58
N ASN A 190 -4.77 18.38 -5.30
CA ASN A 190 -4.77 17.03 -4.76
C ASN A 190 -3.37 16.66 -4.23
N VAL A 191 -3.32 15.92 -3.11
CA VAL A 191 -2.10 15.26 -2.65
C VAL A 191 -1.60 14.37 -3.78
N GLU A 192 -0.36 14.58 -4.21
CA GLU A 192 0.24 13.83 -5.32
C GLU A 192 0.79 12.49 -4.82
N GLN A 193 1.34 12.47 -3.60
CA GLN A 193 1.93 11.28 -3.01
C GLN A 193 2.05 11.39 -1.48
N THR A 194 1.64 10.36 -0.74
CA THR A 194 2.00 10.22 0.66
C THR A 194 3.25 9.34 0.77
N GLN A 195 4.25 9.83 1.49
CA GLN A 195 5.51 9.15 1.76
C GLN A 195 5.59 8.83 3.26
N PHE A 196 6.05 7.65 3.60
CA PHE A 196 6.05 7.13 4.96
C PHE A 196 7.48 6.89 5.42
N PHE A 197 7.89 7.60 6.46
CA PHE A 197 9.24 7.56 6.98
C PHE A 197 9.26 6.88 8.34
N LEU A 198 10.27 6.05 8.57
CA LEU A 198 10.61 5.51 9.87
C LEU A 198 11.73 6.33 10.48
N THR A 199 11.59 6.73 11.75
CA THR A 199 12.67 7.41 12.47
C THR A 199 13.72 6.40 12.93
N GLU A 200 14.90 6.88 13.35
CA GLU A 200 15.89 6.01 14.01
C GLU A 200 15.32 5.29 15.24
N ALA A 201 14.48 5.97 16.02
CA ALA A 201 13.79 5.37 17.16
C ALA A 201 12.82 4.26 16.73
N GLY A 202 12.06 4.48 15.65
CA GLY A 202 11.20 3.46 15.06
C GLY A 202 11.98 2.26 14.53
N ALA A 203 13.14 2.49 13.93
CA ALA A 203 14.02 1.43 13.47
C ALA A 203 14.57 0.59 14.63
N SER A 204 14.99 1.23 15.72
CA SER A 204 15.38 0.52 16.95
C SER A 204 14.23 -0.29 17.53
N ALA A 205 13.04 0.31 17.63
CA ALA A 205 11.86 -0.39 18.14
C ALA A 205 11.49 -1.63 17.30
N ALA A 206 11.64 -1.56 15.98
CA ALA A 206 11.41 -2.71 15.09
C ALA A 206 12.44 -3.84 15.30
N VAL A 207 13.70 -3.48 15.62
CA VAL A 207 14.74 -4.45 15.98
C VAL A 207 14.43 -5.11 17.32
N ASP A 208 14.08 -4.32 18.34
CA ASP A 208 13.73 -4.82 19.66
C ASP A 208 12.51 -5.75 19.59
N LEU A 209 11.51 -5.41 18.76
CA LEU A 209 10.32 -6.21 18.53
C LEU A 209 10.64 -7.65 18.07
N ALA A 210 11.73 -7.85 17.31
CA ALA A 210 12.11 -9.19 16.84
C ALA A 210 12.43 -10.16 17.98
N THR A 211 12.77 -9.63 19.16
CA THR A 211 13.06 -10.42 20.37
C THR A 211 11.80 -10.73 21.20
N ASP A 212 10.67 -10.09 20.89
CA ASP A 212 9.43 -10.31 21.62
C ASP A 212 8.85 -11.70 21.28
N PRO A 213 8.48 -12.52 22.28
CA PRO A 213 8.04 -13.90 22.06
C PRO A 213 6.71 -14.01 21.31
N ILE A 214 5.90 -12.95 21.29
CA ILE A 214 4.58 -12.94 20.64
C ILE A 214 4.65 -12.13 19.35
N LEU A 215 5.14 -10.90 19.43
CA LEU A 215 5.13 -9.93 18.34
C LEU A 215 6.33 -10.07 17.40
N GLY A 216 7.40 -10.75 17.82
CA GLY A 216 8.58 -10.98 16.99
C GLY A 216 8.26 -11.74 15.70
N TRP A 217 7.16 -12.48 15.66
CA TRP A 217 6.65 -13.08 14.43
C TRP A 217 6.51 -12.08 13.27
N TYR A 218 6.02 -10.86 13.53
CA TYR A 218 5.89 -9.84 12.47
C TYR A 218 7.25 -9.49 11.86
N SER A 219 8.29 -9.41 12.69
CA SER A 219 9.66 -9.15 12.26
C SER A 219 10.27 -10.30 11.46
N HIS A 220 9.92 -11.55 11.75
CA HIS A 220 10.37 -12.70 10.96
C HIS A 220 9.61 -12.82 9.63
N GLN A 221 8.29 -12.66 9.67
CA GLN A 221 7.42 -12.80 8.51
C GLN A 221 7.71 -11.72 7.44
N VAL A 222 8.05 -10.50 7.88
CA VAL A 222 8.36 -9.40 6.94
C VAL A 222 9.63 -9.66 6.13
N GLU A 223 10.52 -10.55 6.56
CA GLU A 223 11.70 -10.93 5.75
C GLU A 223 11.28 -11.65 4.46
N LEU A 224 10.28 -12.52 4.55
CA LEU A 224 9.71 -13.22 3.38
C LEU A 224 8.97 -12.22 2.47
N VAL A 225 8.26 -11.26 3.07
CA VAL A 225 7.61 -10.18 2.33
C VAL A 225 8.65 -9.34 1.59
N ALA A 226 9.76 -8.97 2.23
CA ALA A 226 10.83 -8.21 1.62
C ALA A 226 11.53 -8.99 0.49
N LEU A 227 11.78 -10.28 0.69
CA LEU A 227 12.31 -11.18 -0.34
C LEU A 227 11.43 -11.20 -1.59
N ILE A 228 10.12 -11.36 -1.41
CA ILE A 228 9.15 -11.45 -2.52
C ILE A 228 8.94 -10.09 -3.20
N ALA A 229 8.86 -9.02 -2.42
CA ALA A 229 8.62 -7.69 -2.92
C ALA A 229 9.83 -7.10 -3.65
N GLY A 230 11.04 -7.41 -3.18
CA GLY A 230 12.28 -6.81 -3.69
C GLY A 230 12.17 -5.29 -3.89
N ASP A 231 12.72 -4.83 -5.02
CA ASP A 231 12.69 -3.43 -5.45
C ASP A 231 11.46 -3.07 -6.32
N ASP A 232 10.48 -3.97 -6.45
CA ASP A 232 9.31 -3.72 -7.29
C ASP A 232 8.49 -2.52 -6.77
N VAL A 233 8.09 -1.64 -7.68
CA VAL A 233 7.17 -0.54 -7.35
C VAL A 233 5.76 -1.05 -7.07
N GLY A 234 4.96 -0.26 -6.34
CA GLY A 234 3.62 -0.66 -5.92
C GLY A 234 2.68 -1.11 -7.05
N SER A 235 2.79 -0.54 -8.25
CA SER A 235 2.01 -0.98 -9.41
C SER A 235 2.37 -2.40 -9.86
N ARG A 236 3.66 -2.76 -9.86
CA ARG A 236 4.12 -4.11 -10.21
C ARG A 236 3.69 -5.15 -9.17
N LEU A 237 3.79 -4.80 -7.89
CA LEU A 237 3.28 -5.67 -6.80
C LEU A 237 1.78 -5.90 -6.94
N LYS A 238 1.03 -4.83 -7.23
CA LYS A 238 -0.40 -4.92 -7.49
C LYS A 238 -0.68 -5.84 -8.68
N ASP A 239 0.02 -5.66 -9.81
CA ASP A 239 -0.19 -6.50 -11.00
C ASP A 239 -0.01 -7.99 -10.68
N ARG A 240 0.99 -8.35 -9.87
CA ARG A 240 1.20 -9.72 -9.36
C ARG A 240 0.01 -10.22 -8.54
N GLN A 241 -0.49 -9.41 -7.61
CA GLN A 241 -1.68 -9.75 -6.82
C GLN A 241 -2.92 -9.97 -7.71
N TYR A 242 -3.05 -9.22 -8.81
CA TYR A 242 -4.16 -9.38 -9.77
C TYR A 242 -4.04 -10.61 -10.67
N LEU A 243 -2.88 -11.29 -10.73
CA LEU A 243 -2.77 -12.61 -11.38
C LEU A 243 -3.58 -13.67 -10.62
N GLN A 244 -3.86 -13.44 -9.33
CA GLN A 244 -4.62 -14.35 -8.50
C GLN A 244 -6.12 -14.15 -8.74
N THR A 245 -6.78 -15.17 -9.31
CA THR A 245 -8.21 -15.10 -9.68
C THR A 245 -9.12 -14.72 -8.51
N THR A 246 -8.88 -15.28 -7.32
CA THR A 246 -9.64 -14.93 -6.10
C THR A 246 -9.54 -13.45 -5.77
N TYR A 247 -8.34 -12.86 -5.87
CA TYR A 247 -8.12 -11.44 -5.65
C TYR A 247 -8.79 -10.59 -6.74
N ALA A 248 -8.58 -10.96 -8.00
CA ALA A 248 -9.12 -10.26 -9.17
C ALA A 248 -10.65 -10.21 -9.17
N ASN A 249 -11.31 -11.29 -8.72
CA ASN A 249 -12.77 -11.43 -8.71
C ASN A 249 -13.43 -10.97 -7.40
N THR A 250 -12.67 -10.59 -6.37
CA THR A 250 -13.26 -10.04 -5.15
C THR A 250 -14.05 -8.76 -5.47
N ASP A 251 -15.25 -8.63 -4.91
CA ASP A 251 -16.09 -7.45 -5.08
C ASP A 251 -15.52 -6.22 -4.35
N LEU A 252 -15.86 -5.01 -4.81
CA LEU A 252 -15.47 -3.79 -4.11
C LEU A 252 -16.09 -3.72 -2.72
N GLY A 253 -15.26 -3.45 -1.72
CA GLY A 253 -15.62 -3.41 -0.30
C GLY A 253 -15.67 -4.79 0.37
N ALA A 254 -15.59 -5.88 -0.40
CA ALA A 254 -15.55 -7.23 0.15
C ALA A 254 -14.13 -7.61 0.60
N ASN A 255 -14.05 -8.47 1.60
CA ASN A 255 -12.80 -9.06 2.05
C ASN A 255 -12.25 -10.02 0.98
N ILE A 256 -10.96 -9.90 0.69
CA ILE A 256 -10.25 -10.84 -0.18
C ILE A 256 -10.20 -12.20 0.52
N ALA A 257 -10.69 -13.24 -0.15
CA ALA A 257 -10.78 -14.59 0.39
C ALA A 257 -9.43 -15.31 0.35
N SER A 258 -9.27 -16.30 1.23
CA SER A 258 -8.08 -17.14 1.27
C SER A 258 -7.93 -18.00 0.00
N ILE A 259 -6.69 -18.32 -0.36
CA ILE A 259 -6.31 -19.25 -1.42
C ILE A 259 -5.61 -20.51 -0.90
N ALA A 260 -5.60 -20.74 0.42
CA ALA A 260 -4.82 -21.80 1.07
C ALA A 260 -4.97 -23.18 0.41
N ASP A 261 -6.19 -23.59 0.04
CA ASP A 261 -6.42 -24.89 -0.60
C ASP A 261 -5.74 -25.01 -1.96
N ARG A 262 -5.75 -23.94 -2.77
CA ARG A 262 -5.01 -23.90 -4.03
C ARG A 262 -3.51 -24.02 -3.80
N VAL A 263 -2.99 -23.36 -2.78
CA VAL A 263 -1.55 -23.40 -2.44
C VAL A 263 -1.15 -24.80 -1.97
N ARG A 264 -1.98 -25.48 -1.17
CA ARG A 264 -1.76 -26.89 -0.77
C ARG A 264 -1.68 -27.82 -1.98
N VAL A 265 -2.53 -27.61 -2.99
CA VAL A 265 -2.49 -28.38 -4.24
C VAL A 265 -1.16 -28.16 -4.97
N ARG A 266 -0.67 -26.91 -5.06
CA ARG A 266 0.63 -26.62 -5.67
C ARG A 266 1.78 -27.28 -4.93
N LEU A 267 1.81 -27.20 -3.59
CA LEU A 267 2.86 -27.84 -2.77
C LEU A 267 2.88 -29.37 -2.95
N THR A 268 1.70 -30.00 -2.97
CA THR A 268 1.58 -31.46 -3.17
C THR A 268 2.14 -31.89 -4.53
N ALA A 269 1.97 -31.07 -5.57
CA ALA A 269 2.53 -31.37 -6.90
C ALA A 269 4.06 -31.42 -6.90
N HIS A 270 4.74 -30.52 -6.15
CA HIS A 270 6.19 -30.52 -5.99
C HIS A 270 6.69 -31.74 -5.20
N ALA A 271 6.00 -32.10 -4.10
CA ALA A 271 6.36 -33.29 -3.32
C ALA A 271 6.30 -34.60 -4.13
N HIS A 272 5.39 -34.69 -5.11
CA HIS A 272 5.31 -35.84 -6.01
C HIS A 272 6.41 -35.86 -7.08
N ALA A 273 6.92 -34.69 -7.50
CA ALA A 273 8.01 -34.60 -8.47
C ALA A 273 9.35 -35.09 -7.86
N ASP A 274 9.66 -34.67 -6.64
CA ASP A 274 10.90 -35.08 -5.94
C ASP A 274 10.96 -36.59 -5.67
N GLY A 275 9.81 -37.22 -5.39
CA GLY A 275 9.70 -38.66 -5.19
C GLY A 275 9.92 -39.48 -6.46
N ALA A 276 9.65 -38.89 -7.64
CA ALA A 276 9.87 -39.54 -8.93
C ALA A 276 11.33 -39.45 -9.39
N GLU A 277 12.00 -38.32 -9.14
CA GLU A 277 13.41 -38.12 -9.48
C GLU A 277 14.37 -38.91 -8.58
N SER A 278 14.02 -39.13 -7.32
CA SER A 278 14.82 -39.93 -6.36
C SER A 278 14.71 -41.45 -6.54
N SER A 279 13.83 -41.92 -7.43
CA SER A 279 13.61 -43.35 -7.72
C SER A 279 14.17 -43.82 -9.06
N SER A 280 14.91 -42.96 -9.78
CA SER A 280 15.57 -43.26 -11.07
C SER A 280 17.09 -43.30 -10.94
#